data_AF-A0A061QJJ0-F1
#
_entry.id   AF-A0A061QJJ0-F1
#
_cell.length_a   1.000
_cell.length_b   1.000
_cell.length_c   1.000
_cell.angle_alpha   90.00
_cell.angle_beta   90.00
_cell.angle_gamma   90.00
#
_symmetry.space_group_name_H-M   'P 1'
#
loop_
_entity.id
_entity.type
_entity.pdbx_description
1 polymer ?
#
loop_
_entity_poly.entity_id
_entity_poly.type
_entity_poly.pdbx_seq_one_letter_code
_entity_poly.pdbx_strand_id
1 'polypeptide(L)'
;MPTEYREIGFSLAELAQAIHAHATSQSPELPPAQPTALRILNDPEIEVHVRFGPDEEERFSAGEVTAALIRHAKSIGVPVARKARKALATKNNTLILKLWM
;
A
#
# COMPACT_ATOMS: atom_id res chain seq x y z
N MET A 1 11.12 -26.62 9.86
CA MET A 1 11.71 -25.60 8.96
C MET A 1 11.55 -24.26 9.63
N PRO A 2 12.58 -23.39 9.64
CA PRO A 2 12.42 -22.06 10.23
C PRO A 2 11.40 -21.29 9.38
N THR A 3 10.31 -20.85 10.01
CA THR A 3 9.36 -19.91 9.42
C THR A 3 10.10 -18.61 9.16
N GLU A 4 10.38 -18.32 7.89
CA GLU A 4 11.09 -17.11 7.50
C GLU A 4 10.14 -15.93 7.69
N TYR A 5 10.50 -15.06 8.65
CA TYR A 5 9.76 -13.84 8.95
C TYR A 5 10.43 -12.64 8.29
N ARG A 6 9.66 -11.84 7.56
CA ARG A 6 10.16 -10.61 6.95
C ARG A 6 9.15 -9.47 7.10
N GLU A 7 9.68 -8.30 7.42
CA GLU A 7 8.95 -7.03 7.40
C GLU A 7 9.48 -6.16 6.26
N ILE A 8 8.56 -5.52 5.53
CA ILE A 8 8.89 -4.50 4.54
C ILE A 8 8.14 -3.23 4.96
N GLY A 9 8.89 -2.22 5.39
CA GLY A 9 8.34 -0.92 5.77
C GLY A 9 8.22 0.00 4.57
N PHE A 10 7.10 0.70 4.47
CA PHE A 10 6.82 1.71 3.46
C PHE A 10 6.47 3.02 4.15
N SER A 11 7.22 4.07 3.83
CA SER A 11 6.91 5.45 4.23
C SER A 11 5.58 5.91 3.63
N LEU A 12 4.99 6.98 4.17
CA LEU A 12 3.78 7.56 3.58
C LEU A 12 3.98 8.00 2.11
N ALA A 13 5.20 8.45 1.77
CA ALA A 13 5.53 8.84 0.39
C ALA A 13 5.54 7.62 -0.54
N GLU A 14 6.16 6.51 -0.12
CA GLU A 14 6.14 5.25 -0.88
C GLU A 14 4.73 4.66 -0.97
N LEU A 15 3.94 4.77 0.10
CA LEU A 15 2.54 4.36 0.11
C LEU A 15 1.71 5.18 -0.90
N ALA A 16 1.87 6.50 -0.91
CA ALA A 16 1.22 7.39 -1.88
C ALA A 16 1.60 7.02 -3.32
N GLN A 17 2.88 6.76 -3.59
CA GLN A 17 3.35 6.32 -4.91
C GLN A 17 2.78 4.93 -5.27
N ALA A 18 2.77 3.99 -4.33
CA ALA A 18 2.26 2.65 -4.55
C ALA A 18 0.77 2.67 -4.88
N ILE A 19 -0.04 3.44 -4.14
CA ILE A 19 -1.46 3.57 -4.37
C ILE A 19 -1.73 4.32 -5.67
N HIS A 20 -1.04 5.42 -5.94
CA HIS A 20 -1.18 6.14 -7.21
C HIS A 20 -0.86 5.24 -8.42
N ALA A 21 0.24 4.49 -8.37
CA ALA A 21 0.58 3.53 -9.42
C ALA A 21 -0.45 2.40 -9.57
N HIS A 22 -1.07 1.98 -8.45
CA HIS A 22 -2.15 0.99 -8.48
C HIS A 22 -3.42 1.55 -9.10
N ALA A 23 -3.85 2.73 -8.66
CA ALA A 23 -5.07 3.41 -9.10
C ALA A 23 -4.99 3.75 -10.60
N THR A 24 -3.90 4.36 -11.05
CA THR A 24 -3.64 4.62 -12.48
C THR A 24 -3.60 3.35 -13.34
N SER A 25 -3.17 2.21 -12.78
CA SER A 25 -3.20 0.93 -13.50
C SER A 25 -4.61 0.34 -13.65
N GLN A 26 -5.55 0.72 -12.78
CA GLN A 26 -6.93 0.24 -12.80
C GLN A 26 -7.87 1.20 -13.53
N SER A 27 -7.67 2.51 -13.36
CA SER A 27 -8.43 3.58 -13.97
C SER A 27 -7.47 4.59 -14.62
N PRO A 28 -7.22 4.49 -15.94
CA PRO A 28 -6.35 5.42 -16.65
C PRO A 28 -6.91 6.85 -16.72
N GLU A 29 -8.18 7.03 -16.36
CA GLU A 29 -8.86 8.33 -16.31
C GLU A 29 -8.48 9.16 -15.07
N LEU A 30 -7.84 8.54 -14.08
CA LEU A 30 -7.40 9.25 -12.88
C LEU A 30 -6.27 10.23 -13.21
N PRO A 31 -6.25 11.40 -12.55
CA PRO A 31 -5.22 12.40 -12.79
C PRO A 31 -3.84 11.81 -12.49
N PRO A 32 -2.82 12.05 -13.35
CA PRO A 32 -1.46 11.53 -13.16
C PRO A 32 -0.70 12.23 -12.02
N ALA A 33 -1.39 13.07 -11.25
CA ALA A 33 -0.81 13.83 -10.16
C ALA A 33 -0.69 12.96 -8.90
N GLN A 34 0.40 13.17 -8.15
CA GLN A 34 0.54 12.55 -6.83
C GLN A 34 -0.62 13.01 -5.93
N PRO A 35 -1.11 12.13 -5.04
CA PRO A 35 -2.20 12.48 -4.17
C PRO A 35 -1.83 13.60 -3.21
N THR A 36 -2.76 14.53 -3.02
CA THR A 36 -2.57 15.75 -2.22
C THR A 36 -2.59 15.44 -0.72
N ALA A 37 -3.34 14.42 -0.32
CA ALA A 37 -3.44 13.98 1.06
C ALA A 37 -3.59 12.46 1.13
N LEU A 38 -2.98 11.88 2.17
CA LEU A 38 -3.08 10.46 2.49
C LEU A 38 -3.40 10.29 3.96
N ARG A 39 -4.43 9.50 4.27
CA ARG A 39 -4.81 9.18 5.65
C ARG A 39 -4.95 7.67 5.79
N ILE A 40 -4.28 7.13 6.80
CA ILE A 40 -4.39 5.71 7.16
C ILE A 40 -5.35 5.62 8.35
N LEU A 41 -6.43 4.87 8.18
CA LEU A 41 -7.34 4.48 9.24
C LEU A 41 -7.03 3.02 9.63
N ASN A 42 -7.16 2.69 10.90
CA ASN A 42 -6.79 1.38 11.44
C ASN A 42 -7.80 0.93 12.50
N ASP A 43 -9.10 1.08 12.22
CA ASP A 43 -10.18 0.65 13.11
C ASP A 43 -11.49 0.50 12.32
N PRO A 44 -12.06 -0.71 12.13
CA PRO A 44 -11.60 -2.05 12.58
C PRO A 44 -10.57 -2.72 11.65
N GLU A 45 -10.38 -2.20 10.43
CA GLU A 45 -9.42 -2.69 9.44
C GLU A 45 -8.55 -1.53 8.93
N ILE A 46 -7.44 -1.87 8.24
CA ILE A 46 -6.57 -0.86 7.62
C ILE A 46 -7.24 -0.37 6.34
N GLU A 47 -7.63 0.90 6.34
CA GLU A 47 -8.13 1.61 5.17
C GLU A 47 -7.21 2.78 4.86
N VAL A 48 -6.93 3.01 3.58
CA VAL A 48 -6.14 4.16 3.15
C VAL A 48 -7.02 5.06 2.30
N HIS A 49 -7.23 6.27 2.80
CA HIS A 49 -7.95 7.32 2.11
C HIS A 49 -6.95 8.19 1.38
N VAL A 50 -7.16 8.37 0.09
CA VAL A 50 -6.27 9.11 -0.80
C VAL A 50 -7.07 10.17 -1.51
N ARG A 51 -6.61 11.42 -1.43
CA ARG A 51 -7.27 12.54 -2.09
C ARG A 51 -6.52 12.92 -3.36
N PHE A 52 -7.21 12.85 -4.50
CA PHE A 52 -6.73 13.30 -5.80
C PHE A 52 -7.40 14.65 -6.12
N GLY A 53 -6.70 15.76 -5.88
CA GLY A 53 -7.26 17.10 -6.10
C GLY A 53 -8.11 17.65 -4.95
N PRO A 54 -8.96 18.67 -5.19
CA PRO A 54 -9.69 19.38 -4.14
C PRO A 54 -10.89 18.59 -3.57
N ASP A 55 -11.59 17.81 -4.39
CA ASP A 55 -12.92 17.26 -4.03
C ASP A 55 -13.04 15.72 -4.12
N GLU A 56 -12.06 15.01 -4.68
CA GLU A 56 -12.13 13.55 -4.85
C GLU A 56 -11.26 12.81 -3.82
N GLU A 57 -11.93 12.10 -2.90
CA GLU A 57 -11.30 11.21 -1.93
C GLU A 57 -11.68 9.77 -2.23
N GLU A 58 -10.70 8.97 -2.66
CA GLU A 58 -10.84 7.55 -2.88
C GLU A 58 -10.44 6.77 -1.63
N ARG A 59 -11.08 5.61 -1.44
CA ARG A 59 -10.83 4.71 -0.32
C ARG A 59 -10.28 3.40 -0.86
N PHE A 60 -9.15 2.98 -0.29
CA PHE A 60 -8.51 1.73 -0.61
C PHE A 60 -8.58 0.80 0.60
N SER A 61 -9.17 -0.37 0.39
CA SER A 61 -9.27 -1.44 1.38
C SER A 61 -7.90 -2.05 1.69
N ALA A 62 -7.78 -2.77 2.81
CA ALA A 62 -6.55 -3.46 3.19
C ALA A 62 -6.04 -4.41 2.08
N GLY A 63 -6.95 -5.03 1.31
CA GLY A 63 -6.61 -5.89 0.19
C GLY A 63 -5.98 -5.14 -0.98
N GLU A 64 -6.56 -4.00 -1.36
CA GLU A 64 -6.06 -3.14 -2.43
C GLU A 64 -4.72 -2.52 -2.05
N VAL A 65 -4.60 -2.03 -0.81
CA VAL A 65 -3.35 -1.50 -0.26
C VAL A 65 -2.27 -2.57 -0.29
N THR A 66 -2.58 -3.80 0.15
CA THR A 66 -1.64 -4.92 0.09
C THR A 66 -1.19 -5.19 -1.36
N ALA A 67 -2.12 -5.22 -2.32
CA ALA A 67 -1.80 -5.44 -3.72
C ALA A 67 -0.95 -4.30 -4.31
N ALA A 68 -1.24 -3.04 -3.96
CA ALA A 68 -0.46 -1.87 -4.34
C ALA A 68 0.99 -1.96 -3.82
N LEU A 69 1.18 -2.28 -2.53
CA LEU A 69 2.51 -2.46 -1.95
C LEU A 69 3.29 -3.60 -2.58
N ILE A 70 2.65 -4.73 -2.90
CA ILE A 70 3.32 -5.85 -3.57
C ILE A 70 3.79 -5.45 -4.97
N ARG A 71 2.96 -4.73 -5.73
CA ARG A 71 3.34 -4.23 -7.07
C ARG A 71 4.47 -3.23 -6.98
N HIS A 72 4.41 -2.31 -6.02
CA HIS A 72 5.46 -1.32 -5.78
C HIS A 72 6.78 -1.97 -5.35
N ALA A 73 6.73 -2.92 -4.40
CA ALA A 73 7.90 -3.72 -4.01
C ALA A 73 8.53 -4.41 -5.21
N LYS A 74 7.71 -5.00 -6.09
CA LYS A 74 8.19 -5.63 -7.33
C LYS A 74 8.84 -4.61 -8.28
N SER A 75 8.30 -3.40 -8.42
CA SER A 75 8.88 -2.37 -9.30
C SER A 75 10.23 -1.85 -8.80
N ILE A 76 10.46 -1.82 -7.48
CA ILE A 76 11.74 -1.43 -6.88
C ILE A 76 12.70 -2.62 -6.65
N GLY A 77 12.36 -3.81 -7.17
CA GLY A 77 13.22 -5.00 -7.08
C GLY A 77 13.21 -5.72 -5.73
N VAL A 78 12.27 -5.40 -4.83
CA VAL A 78 12.12 -6.09 -3.54
C VAL A 78 11.25 -7.34 -3.72
N PRO A 79 11.81 -8.55 -3.51
CA PRO A 79 11.08 -9.79 -3.72
C PRO A 79 10.04 -10.01 -2.61
N VAL A 80 8.79 -10.21 -3.02
CA VAL A 80 7.68 -10.62 -2.13
C VAL A 80 7.26 -12.03 -2.49
N ALA A 81 7.36 -12.94 -1.51
CA ALA A 81 7.01 -14.33 -1.71
C ALA A 81 5.52 -14.53 -2.02
N ARG A 82 5.21 -15.20 -3.13
CA ARG A 82 3.83 -15.42 -3.58
C ARG A 82 3.01 -16.20 -2.55
N LYS A 83 3.57 -17.29 -2.01
CA LYS A 83 2.94 -18.20 -1.03
C LYS A 83 3.01 -17.74 0.43
N ALA A 84 3.72 -16.64 0.73
CA ALA A 84 3.73 -16.11 2.09
C ALA A 84 2.36 -15.57 2.45
N ARG A 85 1.95 -15.81 3.69
CA ARG A 85 0.85 -15.10 4.34
C ARG A 85 1.26 -13.64 4.52
N LYS A 86 0.31 -12.73 4.30
CA LYS A 86 0.56 -11.28 4.25
C LYS A 86 -0.35 -10.60 5.25
N ALA A 87 0.18 -9.68 6.02
CA ALA A 87 -0.60 -8.79 6.85
C ALA A 87 -0.05 -7.37 6.77
N LEU A 88 -0.94 -6.40 6.94
CA LEU A 88 -0.57 -5.01 7.10
C LEU A 88 -0.50 -4.67 8.58
N ALA A 89 0.43 -3.81 8.94
CA ALA A 89 0.51 -3.18 10.24
C ALA A 89 0.93 -1.73 10.08
N THR A 90 0.54 -0.86 10.98
CA THR A 90 1.04 0.51 11.04
C THR A 90 2.02 0.64 12.20
N LYS A 91 3.15 1.32 11.98
CA LYS A 91 4.14 1.60 13.03
C LYS A 91 4.81 2.93 12.72
N ASN A 92 4.79 3.88 13.65
CA ASN A 92 5.49 5.17 13.52
C ASN A 92 5.26 5.84 12.14
N ASN A 93 4.00 6.01 11.74
CA ASN A 93 3.63 6.63 10.46
C ASN A 93 4.16 5.89 9.20
N THR A 94 4.53 4.63 9.36
CA THR A 94 5.01 3.72 8.31
C THR A 94 4.02 2.57 8.20
N LEU A 95 3.74 2.14 6.98
CA LEU A 95 2.94 0.96 6.72
C LEU A 95 3.88 -0.23 6.53
N ILE A 96 3.69 -1.29 7.31
CA ILE A 96 4.54 -2.48 7.30
C ILE A 96 3.76 -3.62 6.65
N LEU A 97 4.32 -4.18 5.58
CA LEU A 97 3.91 -5.45 5.01
C LEU A 97 4.69 -6.57 5.72
N LYS A 98 3.98 -7.34 6.52
CA LYS A 98 4.53 -8.50 7.22
C LYS A 98 4.32 -9.76 6.39
N LEU A 99 5.36 -10.57 6.27
CA LEU A 99 5.40 -11.79 5.47
C LEU A 99 5.85 -12.97 6.33
N TRP A 100 5.10 -14.06 6.30
CA TRP A 100 5.45 -15.32 6.97
C TRP A 100 5.21 -16.52 6.03
N MET A 101 6.21 -17.39 5.92
CA MET A 101 6.15 -18.68 5.20
C MET A 101 5.88 -19.84 6.15
#